data_AF-A0A5C5V9L1-F1
#
_entry.id   AF-A0A5C5V9L1-F1
#
_cell.length_a   1.000
_cell.length_b   1.000
_cell.length_c   1.000
_cell.angle_alpha   90.00
_cell.angle_beta   90.00
_cell.angle_gamma   90.00
#
_symmetry.space_group_name_H-M   'P 1'
#
loop_
_entity.id
_entity.type
_entity.pdbx_description
1 polymer ?
#
loop_
_entity_poly.entity_id
_entity_poly.type
_entity_poly.pdbx_seq_one_letter_code
_entity_poly.pdbx_strand_id
1 'polypeptide(L)'
;MVTTFTDKLSELLAEAQAKLRPGFSWDALSEAFLTFIHGAMLAAKEELLNPGAEKKAAVLEWVGAFWDYVVAQVPLPTWLFWMKLPYVRSATRSIILTIAAGLIEALYAQNLEQFRA
;
A
#
# COMPACT_ATOMS: atom_id res chain seq x y z
N MET A 1 -13.97 17.85 -12.98
CA MET A 1 -12.76 18.12 -12.20
C MET A 1 -11.77 17.03 -12.54
N VAL A 2 -10.53 17.38 -12.89
CA VAL A 2 -9.47 16.38 -13.05
C VAL A 2 -9.07 15.99 -11.63
N THR A 3 -9.56 14.84 -11.15
CA THR A 3 -9.02 14.21 -9.94
C THR A 3 -7.55 13.92 -10.22
N THR A 4 -6.65 14.34 -9.34
CA THR A 4 -5.23 14.04 -9.50
C THR A 4 -4.92 12.65 -8.96
N PHE A 5 -3.84 12.02 -9.43
CA PHE A 5 -3.33 10.75 -8.93
C PHE A 5 -3.27 10.67 -7.39
N THR A 6 -2.84 11.78 -6.77
CA THR A 6 -2.79 11.97 -5.32
C THR A 6 -4.18 11.90 -4.68
N ASP A 7 -5.20 12.50 -5.29
CA ASP A 7 -6.58 12.47 -4.77
C ASP A 7 -7.15 11.05 -4.80
N LYS A 8 -6.97 10.33 -5.91
CA LYS A 8 -7.40 8.92 -6.03
C LYS A 8 -6.72 8.02 -5.01
N LEU A 9 -5.42 8.22 -4.78
CA LEU A 9 -4.68 7.47 -3.77
C LEU A 9 -5.08 7.82 -2.34
N SER A 10 -5.38 9.09 -2.07
CA SER A 10 -5.91 9.50 -0.78
C SER A 10 -7.28 8.88 -0.50
N GLU A 11 -8.15 8.78 -1.51
CA GLU A 11 -9.45 8.12 -1.40
C GLU A 11 -9.29 6.61 -1.15
N LEU A 12 -8.48 5.93 -1.96
CA LEU A 12 -8.15 4.50 -1.76
C LEU A 12 -7.53 4.24 -0.38
N LEU A 13 -6.70 5.15 0.11
CA LEU A 13 -6.12 5.07 1.44
C LEU A 13 -7.22 5.21 2.50
N ALA A 14 -8.11 6.19 2.37
CA ALA A 14 -9.21 6.39 3.31
C ALA A 14 -10.17 5.19 3.34
N GLU A 15 -10.46 4.57 2.19
CA GLU A 15 -11.25 3.34 2.11
C GLU A 15 -10.56 2.16 2.81
N ALA A 16 -9.27 1.96 2.56
CA ALA A 16 -8.48 0.91 3.19
C ALA A 16 -8.41 1.12 4.72
N GLN A 17 -8.29 2.36 5.17
CA GLN A 17 -8.35 2.72 6.60
C GLN A 17 -9.74 2.48 7.19
N ALA A 18 -10.80 2.80 6.45
CA ALA A 18 -12.18 2.59 6.88
C ALA A 18 -12.50 1.10 7.07
N LYS A 19 -11.98 0.21 6.20
CA LYS A 19 -12.11 -1.25 6.35
C LYS A 19 -11.47 -1.79 7.64
N LEU A 20 -10.42 -1.14 8.13
CA LEU A 20 -9.72 -1.55 9.35
C LEU A 20 -10.29 -0.97 10.64
N ARG A 21 -11.18 0.02 10.53
CA ARG A 21 -11.75 0.78 11.65
C ARG A 21 -12.70 -0.04 12.58
N PRO A 22 -13.52 -1.00 12.08
CA PRO A 22 -14.40 -1.81 12.92
C PRO A 22 -13.64 -2.78 13.85
N GLY A 23 -12.37 -3.08 13.54
CA GLY A 23 -11.53 -3.99 14.30
C GLY A 23 -10.41 -4.56 13.43
N PHE A 24 -9.22 -4.70 14.01
CA PHE A 24 -8.08 -5.28 13.30
C PHE A 24 -8.23 -6.80 13.17
N SER A 25 -8.23 -7.31 11.94
CA SER A 25 -8.03 -8.73 11.62
C SER A 25 -7.03 -8.88 10.48
N TRP A 26 -6.30 -10.00 10.47
CA TRP A 26 -5.33 -10.29 9.41
C TRP A 26 -5.98 -10.43 8.04
N ASP A 27 -7.20 -10.96 7.99
CA ASP A 27 -7.96 -11.09 6.74
C ASP A 27 -8.33 -9.72 6.17
N ALA A 28 -8.92 -8.84 7.00
CA ALA A 28 -9.27 -7.48 6.59
C ALA A 28 -8.04 -6.66 6.19
N LEU A 29 -6.91 -6.86 6.87
CA LEU A 29 -5.64 -6.25 6.48
C LEU A 29 -5.18 -6.73 5.11
N SER A 30 -5.17 -8.05 4.88
CA SER A 30 -4.72 -8.62 3.61
C SER A 30 -5.59 -8.14 2.43
N GLU A 31 -6.90 -8.12 2.62
CA GLU A 31 -7.85 -7.65 1.61
C GLU A 31 -7.68 -6.15 1.35
N ALA A 32 -7.59 -5.33 2.39
CA ALA A 32 -7.38 -3.89 2.26
C ALA A 32 -6.05 -3.58 1.57
N PHE A 33 -4.98 -4.30 1.92
CA PHE A 33 -3.64 -4.12 1.34
C PHE A 33 -3.61 -4.49 -0.14
N LEU A 34 -4.16 -5.65 -0.52
CA LEU A 34 -4.23 -6.09 -1.92
C LEU A 34 -5.11 -5.16 -2.75
N THR A 35 -6.28 -4.77 -2.24
CA THR A 35 -7.19 -3.83 -2.90
C THR A 35 -6.51 -2.48 -3.11
N PHE A 36 -5.81 -1.98 -2.09
CA PHE A 36 -5.08 -0.73 -2.15
C PHE A 36 -3.95 -0.76 -3.20
N ILE A 37 -3.10 -1.79 -3.19
CA ILE A 37 -2.02 -1.92 -4.19
C ILE A 37 -2.59 -1.99 -5.60
N HIS A 38 -3.66 -2.76 -5.81
CA HIS A 38 -4.26 -2.89 -7.12
C HIS A 38 -4.88 -1.57 -7.60
N GLY A 39 -5.64 -0.87 -6.75
CA GLY A 39 -6.20 0.44 -7.06
C GLY A 39 -5.12 1.50 -7.30
N ALA A 40 -4.06 1.50 -6.50
CA ALA A 40 -2.93 2.40 -6.64
C ALA A 40 -2.19 2.21 -7.97
N MET A 41 -2.04 0.96 -8.40
CA MET A 41 -1.46 0.61 -9.70
C MET A 41 -2.34 1.06 -10.88
N LEU A 42 -3.66 0.92 -10.77
CA LEU A 42 -4.60 1.41 -11.78
C LEU A 42 -4.57 2.94 -11.89
N ALA A 43 -4.60 3.63 -10.74
CA ALA A 43 -4.46 5.09 -10.71
C ALA A 43 -3.11 5.55 -11.31
N ALA A 44 -2.02 4.84 -11.01
CA ALA A 44 -0.69 5.14 -11.55
C ALA A 44 -0.64 4.92 -13.05
N LYS A 45 -1.34 3.91 -13.58
CA LYS A 45 -1.46 3.69 -15.02
C LYS A 45 -2.22 4.82 -15.70
N GLU A 46 -3.36 5.23 -15.15
CA GLU A 46 -4.25 6.21 -15.77
C GLU A 46 -3.69 7.62 -15.76
N GLU A 47 -2.95 7.99 -14.72
CA GLU A 47 -2.62 9.39 -14.48
C GLU A 47 -1.13 9.74 -14.56
N LEU A 48 -0.23 8.76 -14.39
CA LEU A 48 1.20 9.02 -14.58
C LEU A 48 1.57 8.72 -16.03
N LEU A 49 2.15 9.69 -16.71
CA LEU A 49 2.79 9.52 -18.04
C LEU A 49 4.23 9.02 -17.91
N ASN A 50 4.71 8.85 -16.68
CA ASN A 50 6.10 8.51 -16.37
C ASN A 50 6.41 7.02 -16.62
N PRO A 51 7.68 6.65 -16.85
CA PRO A 51 8.09 5.25 -17.01
C PRO A 51 7.71 4.39 -15.80
N GLY A 52 7.51 3.07 -16.02
CA GLY A 52 6.99 2.14 -15.01
C GLY A 52 7.77 2.10 -13.69
N ALA A 53 9.07 2.43 -13.69
CA ALA A 53 9.87 2.52 -12.46
C ALA A 53 9.43 3.67 -11.54
N GLU A 54 9.07 4.82 -12.10
CA GLU A 54 8.59 5.98 -11.32
C GLU A 54 7.17 5.76 -10.81
N LYS A 55 6.30 5.12 -11.62
CA LYS A 55 4.96 4.66 -11.20
C LYS A 55 5.06 3.76 -9.97
N LYS A 56 5.97 2.77 -10.01
CA LYS A 56 6.23 1.86 -8.90
C LYS A 56 6.73 2.60 -7.66
N ALA A 57 7.66 3.53 -7.80
CA ALA A 57 8.18 4.30 -6.67
C ALA A 57 7.08 5.13 -5.99
N ALA A 58 6.23 5.78 -6.77
CA ALA A 58 5.09 6.53 -6.25
C ALA A 58 4.11 5.62 -5.50
N VAL A 59 3.70 4.50 -6.09
CA VAL A 59 2.81 3.53 -5.40
C VAL A 59 3.43 3.02 -4.10
N LEU A 60 4.74 2.72 -4.08
CA LEU A 60 5.43 2.25 -2.88
C LEU A 60 5.45 3.28 -1.74
N GLU A 61 5.55 4.57 -2.06
CA GLU A 61 5.49 5.63 -1.05
C GLU A 61 4.14 5.61 -0.31
N TRP A 62 3.06 5.49 -1.07
CA TRP A 62 1.70 5.41 -0.55
C TRP A 62 1.40 4.11 0.21
N VAL A 63 1.97 2.99 -0.24
CA VAL A 63 1.94 1.73 0.51
C VAL A 63 2.66 1.87 1.85
N GLY A 64 3.77 2.62 1.88
CA GLY A 64 4.46 2.98 3.11
C GLY A 64 3.57 3.77 4.07
N ALA A 65 2.83 4.76 3.57
CA ALA A 65 1.89 5.55 4.37
C ALA A 65 0.71 4.71 4.91
N PHE A 66 0.18 3.78 4.10
CA PHE A 66 -0.83 2.82 4.57
C PHE A 66 -0.27 1.94 5.69
N TRP A 67 0.94 1.40 5.53
CA TRP A 67 1.56 0.57 6.56
C TRP A 67 1.79 1.34 7.87
N ASP A 68 2.19 2.60 7.78
CA ASP A 68 2.37 3.47 8.95
C ASP A 68 1.06 3.70 9.72
N TYR A 69 -0.08 3.77 9.03
CA TYR A 69 -1.41 3.76 9.67
C TYR A 69 -1.73 2.41 10.32
N VAL A 70 -1.51 1.30 9.60
CA VAL A 70 -1.81 -0.05 10.10
C VAL A 70 -1.07 -0.31 11.41
N VAL A 71 0.25 -0.06 11.46
CA VAL A 71 1.09 -0.28 12.65
C VAL A 71 0.59 0.50 13.86
N ALA A 72 0.05 1.70 13.66
CA ALA A 72 -0.54 2.49 14.75
C ALA A 72 -1.81 1.84 15.31
N GLN A 73 -2.60 1.18 14.44
CA GLN A 73 -3.87 0.56 14.79
C GLN A 73 -3.75 -0.87 15.33
N VAL A 74 -2.62 -1.57 15.11
CA VAL A 74 -2.46 -2.94 15.61
C VAL A 74 -2.49 -2.97 17.15
N PRO A 75 -3.51 -3.62 17.76
CA PRO A 75 -3.52 -3.83 19.20
C PRO A 75 -2.49 -4.92 19.51
N LEU A 76 -1.33 -4.51 20.02
CA LEU A 76 -0.27 -5.43 20.44
C LEU A 76 -0.37 -5.65 21.95
N PRO A 77 -0.38 -6.92 22.41
CA PRO A 77 -0.12 -7.25 23.81
C PRO A 77 1.18 -6.59 24.30
N THR A 78 1.25 -6.26 25.59
CA THR A 78 2.39 -5.52 26.18
C THR A 78 3.74 -6.21 25.94
N TRP A 79 3.76 -7.54 25.92
CA TRP A 79 4.97 -8.33 25.65
C TRP A 79 5.46 -8.23 24.18
N LEU A 80 4.63 -7.75 23.26
CA LEU A 80 4.96 -7.44 21.86
C LEU A 80 5.21 -5.94 21.63
N PHE A 81 5.22 -5.10 22.67
CA PHE A 81 5.44 -3.66 22.53
C PHE A 81 6.80 -3.32 21.88
N TRP A 82 7.80 -4.19 22.02
CA TRP A 82 9.09 -4.06 21.34
C TRP A 82 8.95 -4.00 19.80
N MET A 83 7.88 -4.56 19.22
CA MET A 83 7.61 -4.44 17.79
C MET A 83 7.24 -3.00 17.35
N LYS A 84 6.82 -2.14 18.30
CA LYS A 84 6.58 -0.71 18.05
C LYS A 84 7.86 0.13 18.13
N LEU A 85 9.01 -0.45 18.50
CA LEU A 85 10.27 0.28 18.54
C LEU A 85 10.66 0.78 17.13
N PRO A 86 11.26 1.97 17.01
CA PRO A 86 11.56 2.59 15.72
C PRO A 86 12.33 1.69 14.75
N TYR A 87 13.32 0.95 15.26
CA TYR A 87 14.15 0.05 14.45
C TYR A 87 13.35 -1.15 13.91
N VAL A 88 12.49 -1.75 14.73
CA VAL A 88 11.66 -2.89 14.33
C VAL A 88 10.59 -2.45 13.34
N ARG A 89 9.98 -1.29 13.58
CA ARG A 89 9.04 -0.64 12.65
C ARG A 89 9.69 -0.35 11.30
N SER A 90 10.92 0.17 11.30
CA SER A 90 11.67 0.41 10.06
C SER A 90 11.95 -0.89 9.31
N ALA A 91 12.37 -1.95 10.01
CA ALA A 91 12.64 -3.25 9.40
C ALA A 91 11.36 -3.88 8.81
N THR A 92 10.25 -3.85 9.55
CA THR A 92 8.96 -4.35 9.05
C THR A 92 8.45 -3.53 7.87
N ARG A 93 8.58 -2.20 7.90
CA ARG A 93 8.25 -1.34 6.75
C ARG A 93 9.05 -1.75 5.51
N SER A 94 10.36 -1.99 5.64
CA SER A 94 11.19 -2.45 4.51
C SER A 94 10.75 -3.81 3.97
N ILE A 95 10.39 -4.77 4.82
CA ILE A 95 9.87 -6.07 4.40
C ILE A 95 8.55 -5.90 3.63
N ILE A 96 7.61 -5.13 4.18
CA ILE A 96 6.31 -4.89 3.53
C ILE A 96 6.48 -4.18 2.19
N LEU A 97 7.36 -3.18 2.11
CA LEU A 97 7.68 -2.51 0.84
C LEU A 97 8.34 -3.46 -0.16
N THR A 98 9.16 -4.41 0.30
CA THR A 98 9.77 -5.43 -0.57
C THR A 98 8.72 -6.39 -1.13
N ILE A 99 7.78 -6.83 -0.27
CA ILE A 99 6.65 -7.66 -0.69
C ILE A 99 5.76 -6.89 -1.67
N ALA A 100 5.42 -5.63 -1.37
CA ALA A 100 4.64 -4.77 -2.24
C ALA A 100 5.34 -4.55 -3.59
N ALA A 101 6.66 -4.35 -3.58
CA ALA A 101 7.45 -4.21 -4.80
C ALA A 101 7.38 -5.48 -5.66
N GLY A 102 7.49 -6.67 -5.04
CA GLY A 102 7.33 -7.95 -5.72
C GLY A 102 5.91 -8.17 -6.23
N LEU A 103 4.89 -7.74 -5.49
CA LEU A 103 3.49 -7.85 -5.88
C LEU A 103 3.16 -6.95 -7.08
N ILE A 104 3.69 -5.71 -7.06
CA ILE A 104 3.61 -4.77 -8.18
C ILE A 104 4.29 -5.38 -9.42
N GLU A 105 5.48 -5.96 -9.28
CA GLU A 105 6.17 -6.62 -10.39
C GLU A 105 5.40 -7.84 -10.91
N ALA A 106 4.82 -8.65 -10.03
CA ALA A 106 3.98 -9.78 -10.43
C ALA A 106 2.73 -9.32 -11.18
N LEU A 107 2.10 -8.22 -10.74
CA LEU A 107 0.98 -7.59 -11.43
C LEU A 107 1.39 -7.05 -12.80
N TYR A 108 2.55 -6.39 -12.90
CA TYR A 108 3.13 -5.98 -14.18
C TYR A 108 3.41 -7.17 -15.09
N ALA A 109 3.94 -8.28 -14.57
CA ALA A 109 4.27 -9.47 -15.35
C ALA A 109 3.03 -10.21 -15.86
N GLN A 110 1.98 -10.35 -15.03
CA GLN A 110 0.72 -10.98 -15.43
C GLN A 110 -0.11 -10.12 -16.37
N ASN A 111 -0.11 -8.81 -16.16
CA ASN A 111 -0.97 -7.86 -16.86
C ASN A 111 -0.13 -6.90 -17.72
N LEU A 112 0.93 -7.43 -18.33
CA LEU A 112 1.94 -6.68 -19.08
C LEU A 112 1.35 -5.83 -20.21
N GLU A 113 0.25 -6.28 -20.82
CA GLU A 113 -0.51 -5.53 -21.84
C GLU A 113 -1.46 -4.49 -21.23
N GLN A 114 -1.99 -4.72 -20.03
CA GLN A 114 -2.87 -3.77 -19.35
C GLN A 114 -2.08 -2.67 -18.65
N PHE A 115 -0.85 -2.88 -18.19
CA PHE A 115 -0.07 -1.85 -17.48
C PHE A 115 1.10 -1.28 -18.28
N ARG A 116 1.35 -1.76 -19.50
CA ARG A 116 2.12 -1.02 -20.53
C ARG A 116 1.25 0.10 -21.10
N ALA A 117 1.40 1.30 -20.54
CA ALA A 117 1.14 2.57 -21.22
C ALA A 117 2.07 3.61 -20.60
#